data_AF-I3YB61-F1
#
_entry.id   AF-I3YB61-F1
#
_cell.length_a   1.000
_cell.length_b   1.000
_cell.length_c   1.000
_cell.angle_alpha   90.00
_cell.angle_beta   90.00
_cell.angle_gamma   90.00
#
_symmetry.space_group_name_H-M   'P 1'
#
loop_
_entity.id
_entity.type
_entity.pdbx_description
1 polymer ?
#
loop_
_entity_poly.entity_id
_entity_poly.type
_entity_poly.pdbx_seq_one_letter_code
_entity_poly.pdbx_strand_id
1 'polypeptide(L)'
;MSLTVFLAGHGEWDPENGFTQVPRGCSVAFYTHHAKTLLTNAAYQVVDGTYGGEPENVIGEYKQVPNMTQIGFVAAENAIRTDFTNHHIANPNPVTRLLLLPPGMRVNLSQLFILLDDVVRTAIVQHGGIDFVWCCCRYVLMKGEIRGRDGFNATEDLIADRYIFRDRVANMILGIHPRE
;
A
#
# COMPACT_ATOMS: atom_id res chain seq x y z
N MET A 1 -1.88 -20.62 -1.41
CA MET A 1 -0.91 -19.51 -1.47
C MET A 1 -1.69 -18.27 -1.15
N SER A 2 -1.24 -17.50 -0.16
CA SER A 2 -1.90 -16.25 0.26
C SER A 2 -2.00 -15.27 -0.91
N LEU A 3 -3.00 -14.39 -0.87
CA LEU A 3 -3.15 -13.28 -1.80
C LEU A 3 -2.16 -12.17 -1.41
N THR A 4 -1.29 -11.72 -2.30
CA THR A 4 -0.41 -10.59 -2.05
C THR A 4 -1.04 -9.30 -2.54
N VAL A 5 -1.09 -8.26 -1.70
CA VAL A 5 -1.55 -6.93 -2.08
C VAL A 5 -0.45 -5.91 -1.85
N PHE A 6 0.08 -5.36 -2.95
CA PHE A 6 1.06 -4.28 -2.93
C PHE A 6 0.35 -2.95 -2.66
N LEU A 7 0.67 -2.33 -1.52
CA LEU A 7 0.21 -1.00 -1.15
C LEU A 7 1.20 0.01 -1.74
N ALA A 8 0.86 0.62 -2.87
CA ALA A 8 1.74 1.54 -3.59
C ALA A 8 1.17 2.97 -3.61
N GLY A 9 2.04 3.96 -3.59
CA GLY A 9 1.67 5.35 -3.35
C GLY A 9 2.73 6.05 -2.53
N HIS A 10 2.34 7.12 -1.84
CA HIS A 10 3.18 7.73 -0.81
C HIS A 10 2.87 7.15 0.56
N GLY A 11 3.89 7.15 1.41
CA GLY A 11 3.80 6.60 2.76
C GLY A 11 4.20 7.63 3.80
N GLU A 12 3.43 7.69 4.88
CA GLU A 12 3.73 8.52 6.04
C GLU A 12 3.57 7.70 7.32
N TRP A 13 4.48 7.95 8.27
CA TRP A 13 4.31 7.52 9.65
C TRP A 13 4.27 8.74 10.56
N ASP A 14 3.20 8.84 11.32
CA ASP A 14 3.05 9.81 12.41
C ASP A 14 2.92 9.02 13.71
N PRO A 15 3.80 9.24 14.72
CA PRO A 15 3.69 8.61 16.02
C PRO A 15 2.34 8.83 16.71
N GLU A 16 1.63 9.93 16.44
CA GLU A 16 0.30 10.20 16.98
C GLU A 16 -0.77 9.24 16.46
N ASN A 17 -0.56 8.64 15.27
CA ASN A 17 -1.44 7.59 14.75
C ASN A 17 -1.27 6.25 15.49
N GLY A 18 -0.24 6.11 16.33
CA GLY A 18 0.02 4.94 17.16
C GLY A 18 0.27 3.66 16.37
N PHE A 19 -0.24 2.56 16.91
CA PHE A 19 -0.12 1.23 16.34
C PHE A 19 -1.52 0.65 16.06
N THR A 20 -1.58 -0.25 15.11
CA THR A 20 -2.79 -1.03 14.81
C THR A 20 -2.47 -2.51 14.82
N GLN A 21 -3.47 -3.33 15.13
CA GLN A 21 -3.33 -4.78 15.13
C GLN A 21 -3.50 -5.32 13.72
N VAL A 22 -2.58 -6.19 13.29
CA VAL A 22 -2.73 -6.94 12.03
C VAL A 22 -3.89 -7.93 12.18
N PRO A 23 -4.90 -7.91 11.28
CA PRO A 23 -6.06 -8.80 11.40
C PRO A 23 -5.69 -10.28 11.26
N ARG A 24 -6.62 -11.15 11.65
CA ARG A 24 -6.53 -12.60 11.41
C ARG A 24 -6.32 -12.87 9.92
N GLY A 25 -5.44 -13.82 9.61
CA GLY A 25 -5.17 -14.24 8.23
C GLY A 25 -4.45 -13.19 7.40
N CYS A 26 -3.93 -12.13 8.03
CA CYS A 26 -3.15 -11.10 7.38
C CYS A 26 -1.68 -11.14 7.81
N SER A 27 -0.80 -10.69 6.93
CA SER A 27 0.55 -10.23 7.29
C SER A 27 0.83 -8.87 6.67
N VAL A 28 1.79 -8.13 7.23
CA VAL A 28 2.29 -6.87 6.65
C VAL A 28 3.81 -6.96 6.52
N ALA A 29 4.31 -6.82 5.30
CA ALA A 29 5.73 -6.82 4.97
C ALA A 29 6.25 -5.40 4.72
N PHE A 30 7.39 -5.07 5.34
CA PHE A 30 8.14 -3.83 5.12
C PHE A 30 9.53 -4.16 4.63
N TYR A 31 9.96 -3.53 3.53
CA TYR A 31 11.31 -3.68 2.96
C TYR A 31 12.29 -2.61 3.47
N THR A 32 11.94 -1.92 4.55
CA THR A 32 12.72 -0.83 5.11
C THR A 32 12.73 -0.88 6.63
N HIS A 33 13.83 -0.47 7.23
CA HIS A 33 13.89 -0.26 8.67
C HIS A 33 13.04 0.94 9.11
N HIS A 34 12.35 0.79 10.24
CA HIS A 34 11.58 1.85 10.92
C HIS A 34 10.48 2.49 10.06
N ALA A 35 9.88 1.71 9.15
CA ALA A 35 8.85 2.20 8.24
C ALA A 35 9.27 3.44 7.43
N LYS A 36 10.59 3.58 7.20
CA LYS A 36 11.11 4.52 6.20
C LYS A 36 10.52 4.15 4.86
N THR A 37 10.25 5.12 4.01
CA THR A 37 9.69 4.82 2.71
C THR A 37 10.73 4.24 1.76
N LEU A 38 10.30 3.37 0.85
CA LEU A 38 11.15 2.82 -0.19
C LEU A 38 11.53 3.91 -1.20
N LEU A 39 12.72 3.80 -1.78
CA LEU A 39 13.00 4.50 -3.04
C LEU A 39 12.06 3.97 -4.12
N THR A 40 11.56 4.84 -4.99
CA THR A 40 10.58 4.46 -6.02
C THR A 40 11.05 3.28 -6.88
N ASN A 41 12.32 3.26 -7.29
CA ASN A 41 12.88 2.13 -8.06
C ASN A 41 12.86 0.81 -7.28
N ALA A 42 13.13 0.84 -5.98
CA ALA A 42 13.06 -0.36 -5.14
C ALA A 42 11.60 -0.83 -4.99
N ALA A 43 10.65 0.11 -4.87
CA ALA A 43 9.23 -0.23 -4.85
C ALA A 43 8.77 -0.87 -6.17
N TYR A 44 9.24 -0.40 -7.32
CA TYR A 44 8.99 -1.05 -8.62
C TYR A 44 9.55 -2.48 -8.66
N GLN A 45 10.79 -2.65 -8.20
CA GLN A 45 11.43 -3.96 -8.15
C GLN A 45 10.70 -4.94 -7.22
N VAL A 46 10.12 -4.46 -6.11
CA VAL A 46 9.33 -5.30 -5.21
C VAL A 46 8.02 -5.71 -5.90
N VAL A 47 7.35 -4.77 -6.58
CA VAL A 47 6.07 -5.02 -7.28
C VAL A 47 6.24 -5.97 -8.46
N ASP A 48 7.33 -5.86 -9.22
CA ASP A 48 7.62 -6.74 -10.36
C ASP A 48 8.40 -8.01 -10.00
N GLY A 49 8.73 -8.21 -8.71
CA GLY A 49 9.43 -9.40 -8.21
C GLY A 49 10.90 -9.49 -8.59
N THR A 50 11.52 -8.40 -9.05
CA THR A 50 12.97 -8.35 -9.36
C THR A 50 13.82 -7.83 -8.21
N TYR A 51 13.21 -7.43 -7.09
CA TYR A 51 13.94 -6.99 -5.90
C TYR A 51 14.75 -8.14 -5.32
N GLY A 52 16.07 -8.00 -5.27
CA GLY A 52 16.99 -9.05 -4.83
C GLY A 52 17.10 -9.22 -3.30
N GLY A 53 16.37 -8.42 -2.52
CA GLY A 53 16.38 -8.48 -1.06
C GLY A 53 15.08 -9.06 -0.49
N GLU A 54 15.14 -9.48 0.77
CA GLU A 54 13.97 -9.93 1.53
C GLU A 54 13.30 -8.75 2.27
N PRO A 55 12.02 -8.87 2.67
CA PRO A 55 11.43 -7.93 3.60
C PRO A 55 12.24 -7.87 4.91
N GLU A 56 12.54 -6.66 5.38
CA GLU A 56 13.20 -6.42 6.66
C GLU A 56 12.34 -6.86 7.84
N ASN A 57 11.02 -6.68 7.73
CA ASN A 57 10.06 -7.10 8.75
C ASN A 57 8.81 -7.67 8.10
N VAL A 58 8.35 -8.80 8.65
CA VAL A 58 7.04 -9.37 8.34
C VAL A 58 6.26 -9.51 9.65
N ILE A 59 5.22 -8.69 9.80
CA ILE A 59 4.36 -8.69 10.97
C ILE A 59 3.10 -9.49 10.66
N GLY A 60 2.99 -10.67 11.26
CA GLY A 60 1.84 -11.56 11.09
C GLY A 60 0.63 -11.17 11.94
N GLU A 61 -0.44 -11.95 11.81
CA GLU A 61 -1.71 -11.77 12.50
C GLU A 61 -1.60 -11.53 14.01
N TYR A 62 -2.52 -10.71 14.52
CA TYR A 62 -2.68 -10.32 15.92
C TYR A 62 -1.52 -9.52 16.54
N LYS A 63 -0.41 -9.34 15.82
CA LYS A 63 0.70 -8.48 16.23
C LYS A 63 0.40 -7.02 15.93
N GLN A 64 1.09 -6.12 16.63
CA GLN A 64 1.00 -4.68 16.42
C GLN A 64 1.97 -4.23 15.31
N VAL A 65 1.52 -3.31 14.47
CA VAL A 65 2.30 -2.66 13.42
C VAL A 65 2.09 -1.14 13.52
N PRO A 66 3.09 -0.29 13.19
CA PRO A 66 2.86 1.15 13.09
C PRO A 66 1.65 1.43 12.20
N ASN A 67 0.75 2.33 12.61
CA ASN A 67 -0.46 2.64 11.85
C ASN A 67 -0.15 3.58 10.68
N MET A 68 0.60 3.07 9.71
CA MET A 68 1.10 3.79 8.54
C MET A 68 -0.05 4.38 7.73
N THR A 69 0.17 5.56 7.14
CA THR A 69 -0.78 6.22 6.24
C THR A 69 -0.32 6.08 4.80
N GLN A 70 -1.14 5.42 3.97
CA GLN A 70 -0.98 5.40 2.53
C GLN A 70 -1.67 6.65 1.98
N ILE A 71 -0.99 7.33 1.07
CA ILE A 71 -1.47 8.56 0.43
C ILE A 71 -1.45 8.32 -1.08
N GLY A 72 -2.55 8.62 -1.75
CA GLY A 72 -2.64 8.51 -3.21
C GLY A 72 -1.76 9.53 -3.92
N PHE A 73 -1.25 9.14 -5.09
CA PHE A 73 -0.52 10.02 -5.98
C PHE A 73 -1.36 11.24 -6.38
N VAL A 74 -0.77 12.43 -6.44
CA VAL A 74 -1.48 13.59 -7.00
C VAL A 74 -1.59 13.48 -8.52
N ALA A 75 -2.46 14.29 -9.13
CA ALA A 75 -2.64 14.30 -10.58
C ALA A 75 -1.34 14.56 -11.36
N ALA A 76 -0.43 15.36 -10.80
CA ALA A 76 0.89 15.61 -11.40
C ALA A 76 1.80 14.37 -11.43
N GLU A 77 1.47 13.32 -10.68
CA GLU A 77 2.25 12.08 -10.53
C GLU A 77 1.59 10.90 -11.26
N ASN A 78 0.66 11.16 -12.19
CA ASN A 78 0.01 10.12 -12.97
C ASN A 78 0.99 9.22 -13.74
N ALA A 79 2.17 9.73 -14.11
CA ALA A 79 3.24 8.91 -14.71
C ALA A 79 3.71 7.81 -13.74
N ILE A 80 4.01 8.16 -12.49
CA ILE A 80 4.44 7.21 -11.45
C ILE A 80 3.37 6.15 -11.20
N ARG A 81 2.10 6.58 -11.14
CA ARG A 81 0.94 5.68 -11.03
C ARG A 81 0.88 4.67 -12.18
N THR A 82 1.11 5.16 -13.39
CA THR A 82 1.13 4.34 -14.61
C THR A 82 2.28 3.34 -14.57
N ASP A 83 3.47 3.77 -14.12
CA ASP A 83 4.63 2.90 -14.02
C ASP A 83 4.40 1.76 -13.02
N PHE A 84 3.86 2.02 -11.83
CA PHE A 84 3.48 0.94 -10.90
C PHE A 84 2.53 -0.08 -11.53
N THR A 85 1.55 0.43 -12.30
CA THR A 85 0.59 -0.42 -13.01
C THR A 85 1.28 -1.27 -14.07
N ASN A 86 2.19 -0.68 -14.85
CA ASN A 86 2.95 -1.38 -15.88
C ASN A 86 3.89 -2.44 -15.31
N HIS A 87 4.58 -2.14 -14.21
CA HIS A 87 5.44 -3.09 -13.51
C HIS A 87 4.64 -4.29 -12.99
N HIS A 88 3.44 -4.05 -12.44
CA HIS A 88 2.56 -5.14 -11.99
C HIS A 88 2.03 -5.99 -13.16
N ILE A 89 1.66 -5.38 -14.29
CA ILE A 89 1.17 -6.09 -15.48
C ILE A 89 2.30 -6.89 -16.16
N ALA A 90 3.52 -6.39 -16.14
CA ALA A 90 4.68 -7.04 -16.76
C ALA A 90 5.04 -8.38 -16.08
N ASN A 91 4.67 -8.56 -14.81
CA ASN A 91 4.82 -9.82 -14.09
C ASN A 91 3.46 -10.34 -13.60
N PRO A 92 2.63 -10.92 -14.49
CA PRO A 92 1.28 -11.33 -14.16
C PRO A 92 1.31 -12.54 -13.23
N ASN A 93 1.14 -12.31 -11.93
CA ASN A 93 0.92 -13.36 -10.95
C ASN A 93 -0.55 -13.33 -10.48
N PRO A 94 -1.33 -14.42 -10.68
CA PRO A 94 -2.76 -14.44 -10.39
C PRO A 94 -3.10 -14.24 -8.91
N VAL A 95 -2.14 -14.42 -8.00
CA VAL A 95 -2.31 -14.18 -6.55
C VAL A 95 -1.71 -12.85 -6.09
N THR A 96 -1.38 -11.93 -7.00
CA THR A 96 -0.89 -10.59 -6.65
C THR A 96 -1.86 -9.51 -7.10
N ARG A 97 -1.97 -8.43 -6.33
CA ARG A 97 -2.79 -7.26 -6.64
C ARG A 97 -2.04 -5.99 -6.28
N LEU A 98 -2.33 -4.92 -7.00
CA LEU A 98 -1.80 -3.59 -6.74
C LEU A 98 -2.93 -2.69 -6.23
N LEU A 99 -2.76 -2.11 -5.04
CA LEU A 99 -3.67 -1.11 -4.47
C LEU A 99 -3.07 0.28 -4.57
N LEU A 100 -3.64 1.09 -5.47
CA LEU A 100 -3.35 2.51 -5.66
C LEU A 100 -4.54 3.35 -5.19
N LEU A 101 -4.32 4.23 -4.21
CA LEU A 101 -5.37 5.14 -3.76
C LEU A 101 -5.70 6.18 -4.86
N PRO A 102 -6.95 6.69 -4.90
CA PRO A 102 -7.28 7.88 -5.66
C PRO A 102 -6.42 9.09 -5.26
N PRO A 103 -6.20 10.05 -6.17
CA PRO A 103 -5.49 11.28 -5.83
C PRO A 103 -6.11 12.03 -4.64
N GLY A 104 -5.25 12.49 -3.73
CA GLY A 104 -5.65 13.21 -2.50
C GLY A 104 -6.25 12.33 -1.41
N MET A 105 -6.48 11.04 -1.66
CA MET A 105 -7.01 10.13 -0.65
C MET A 105 -5.90 9.68 0.31
N ARG A 106 -6.23 9.65 1.60
CA ARG A 106 -5.35 9.22 2.69
C ARG A 106 -6.06 8.15 3.49
N VAL A 107 -5.40 7.03 3.73
CA VAL A 107 -5.95 5.90 4.49
C VAL A 107 -4.84 5.34 5.37
N ASN A 108 -5.09 5.25 6.68
CA ASN A 108 -4.18 4.54 7.57
C ASN A 108 -4.45 3.02 7.57
N LEU A 109 -3.48 2.21 7.98
CA LEU A 109 -3.61 0.76 7.99
C LEU A 109 -4.83 0.28 8.78
N SER A 110 -5.15 0.92 9.91
CA SER A 110 -6.34 0.57 10.70
C SER A 110 -7.64 0.76 9.93
N GLN A 111 -7.77 1.86 9.17
CA GLN A 111 -8.91 2.14 8.31
C GLN A 111 -8.93 1.20 7.11
N LEU A 112 -7.76 0.92 6.53
CA LEU A 112 -7.63 -0.02 5.42
C LEU A 112 -8.10 -1.42 5.82
N PHE A 113 -7.69 -1.92 6.99
CA PHE A 113 -8.12 -3.22 7.49
C PHE A 113 -9.63 -3.30 7.69
N ILE A 114 -10.26 -2.22 8.18
CA ILE A 114 -11.72 -2.15 8.30
C ILE A 114 -12.38 -2.16 6.91
N LEU A 115 -11.88 -1.36 5.97
CA LEU A 115 -12.44 -1.26 4.62
C LEU A 115 -12.31 -2.56 3.83
N LEU A 116 -11.26 -3.33 4.11
CA LEU A 116 -10.96 -4.59 3.43
C LEU A 116 -11.43 -5.83 4.19
N ASP A 117 -12.21 -5.71 5.26
CA ASP A 117 -12.57 -6.86 6.11
C ASP A 117 -13.22 -8.01 5.31
N ASP A 118 -14.18 -7.71 4.42
CA ASP A 118 -14.80 -8.73 3.56
C ASP A 118 -13.82 -9.35 2.56
N VAL A 119 -12.89 -8.53 2.05
CA VAL A 119 -11.83 -8.96 1.13
C VAL A 119 -10.89 -9.92 1.85
N VAL A 120 -10.49 -9.59 3.08
CA VAL A 120 -9.67 -10.43 3.94
C VAL A 120 -10.37 -11.76 4.20
N ARG A 121 -11.65 -11.75 4.60
CA ARG A 121 -12.42 -12.99 4.85
C ARG A 121 -12.47 -13.87 3.59
N THR A 122 -12.71 -13.27 2.43
CA THR A 122 -12.76 -13.99 1.15
C THR A 122 -11.38 -14.58 0.80
N ALA A 123 -10.31 -13.80 0.96
CA ALA A 123 -8.94 -14.24 0.71
C ALA A 123 -8.50 -15.36 1.66
N ILE A 124 -8.94 -15.35 2.93
CA ILE A 124 -8.69 -16.45 3.86
C ILE A 124 -9.29 -17.76 3.34
N VAL A 125 -10.53 -17.73 2.84
CA VAL A 125 -11.20 -18.92 2.32
C VAL A 125 -10.58 -19.40 1.01
N GLN A 126 -10.25 -18.48 0.09
CA GLN A 126 -9.82 -18.82 -1.27
C GLN A 126 -8.31 -19.03 -1.41
N HIS A 127 -7.52 -18.31 -0.60
CA HIS A 127 -6.06 -18.21 -0.73
C HIS A 127 -5.32 -18.61 0.56
N GLY A 128 -6.02 -18.75 1.69
CA GLY A 128 -5.44 -19.07 3.00
C GLY A 128 -4.98 -17.83 3.79
N GLY A 129 -5.12 -16.63 3.22
CA GLY A 129 -4.75 -15.38 3.86
C GLY A 129 -4.43 -14.28 2.84
N ILE A 130 -3.99 -13.14 3.37
CA ILE A 130 -3.58 -11.96 2.60
C ILE A 130 -2.27 -11.39 3.15
N ASP A 131 -1.30 -11.17 2.27
CA ASP A 131 -0.02 -10.55 2.60
C ASP A 131 -0.01 -9.14 2.03
N PHE A 132 -0.08 -8.14 2.91
CA PHE A 132 0.06 -6.75 2.53
C PHE A 132 1.54 -6.40 2.41
N VAL A 133 1.94 -5.86 1.27
CA VAL A 133 3.32 -5.43 1.05
C VAL A 133 3.37 -3.92 0.96
N TRP A 134 4.02 -3.28 1.92
CA TRP A 134 4.16 -1.84 1.97
C TRP A 134 5.19 -1.34 0.94
N CYS A 135 4.69 -0.91 -0.22
CA CYS A 135 5.47 -0.37 -1.34
C CYS A 135 5.37 1.15 -1.47
N CYS A 136 5.07 1.85 -0.37
CA CYS A 136 4.89 3.29 -0.41
C CYS A 136 6.24 4.03 -0.40
N CYS A 137 6.41 4.99 -1.32
CA CYS A 137 7.61 5.83 -1.43
C CYS A 137 7.51 7.13 -0.64
N ARG A 138 8.66 7.79 -0.37
CA ARG A 138 8.67 9.22 -0.04
C ARG A 138 8.70 9.90 -1.38
N TYR A 139 7.65 10.60 -1.75
CA TYR A 139 7.86 11.74 -2.62
C TYR A 139 8.07 12.96 -1.74
N VAL A 140 9.35 13.20 -1.44
CA VAL A 140 9.77 14.55 -1.12
C VAL A 140 9.54 15.30 -2.42
N LEU A 141 8.58 16.23 -2.46
CA LEU A 141 8.57 17.31 -3.44
C LEU A 141 9.91 18.06 -3.29
N MET A 142 10.99 17.53 -3.87
CA MET A 142 12.20 18.28 -4.14
C MET A 142 11.88 19.23 -5.28
N LYS A 143 11.04 20.24 -5.00
CA LYS A 143 11.05 21.47 -5.78
C LYS A 143 12.36 22.18 -5.45
N GLY A 144 13.41 21.83 -6.20
CA GLY A 144 14.69 22.53 -6.19
C GLY A 144 15.69 22.01 -5.15
N GLU A 145 16.83 21.52 -5.65
CA GLU A 145 18.17 21.58 -5.03
C GLU A 145 18.28 21.78 -3.50
N ILE A 146 18.03 20.76 -2.67
CA ILE A 146 18.62 20.73 -1.32
C ILE A 146 19.14 19.33 -1.00
N ARG A 147 20.45 19.16 -1.16
CA ARG A 147 21.23 18.11 -0.48
C ARG A 147 21.21 18.43 1.02
N GLY A 148 20.33 17.82 1.80
CA GLY A 148 20.26 18.12 3.23
C GLY A 148 19.47 17.07 4.00
N ARG A 149 20.09 16.59 5.08
CA ARG A 149 19.54 15.67 6.07
C ARG A 149 18.30 16.31 6.73
N ASP A 150 17.41 15.45 7.21
CA ASP A 150 16.20 15.75 8.00
C ASP A 150 14.91 15.86 7.17
N GLY A 151 13.98 14.96 7.50
CA GLY A 151 12.77 14.73 6.75
C GLY A 151 11.63 15.66 7.16
N PHE A 152 10.88 16.15 6.17
CA PHE A 152 9.64 16.92 6.36
C PHE A 152 8.40 16.10 5.95
N ASN A 153 7.26 16.35 6.59
CA ASN A 153 5.96 15.74 6.27
C ASN A 153 5.27 16.50 5.14
N ALA A 154 4.57 15.79 4.26
CA ALA A 154 3.80 16.39 3.17
C ALA A 154 2.34 16.60 3.61
N THR A 155 1.90 17.85 3.64
CA THR A 155 0.48 18.21 3.79
C THR A 155 -0.09 18.59 2.43
N GLU A 156 -1.14 17.91 1.99
CA GLU A 156 -2.00 18.35 0.88
C GLU A 156 -3.47 18.03 1.20
N ASP A 157 -4.35 18.89 0.67
CA ASP A 157 -5.76 19.04 1.01
C ASP A 157 -6.65 17.85 0.61
N LEU A 158 -7.68 17.64 1.45
CA LEU A 158 -8.61 16.52 1.47
C LEU A 158 -9.81 16.70 0.54
N ILE A 159 -10.11 15.67 -0.27
CA ILE A 159 -11.47 15.30 -0.65
C ILE A 159 -11.57 13.77 -0.59
N ALA A 160 -12.50 13.23 0.21
CA ALA A 160 -12.75 11.80 0.26
C ALA A 160 -14.25 11.49 0.33
N ASP A 161 -14.75 10.77 -0.66
CA ASP A 161 -16.04 10.10 -0.61
C ASP A 161 -15.79 8.61 -0.28
N ARG A 162 -16.04 8.22 0.97
CA ARG A 162 -15.54 6.96 1.56
C ARG A 162 -16.24 5.70 1.05
N TYR A 163 -17.50 5.79 0.60
CA TYR A 163 -18.30 4.62 0.22
C TYR A 163 -17.96 4.08 -1.17
N ILE A 164 -17.73 4.96 -2.15
CA ILE A 164 -17.34 4.57 -3.53
C ILE A 164 -15.98 3.85 -3.54
N PHE A 165 -15.12 4.19 -2.59
CA PHE A 165 -13.80 3.61 -2.48
C PHE A 165 -13.81 2.12 -2.10
N ARG A 166 -14.66 1.71 -1.15
CA ARG A 166 -14.70 0.30 -0.69
C ARG A 166 -15.01 -0.65 -1.84
N ASP A 167 -16.07 -0.40 -2.59
CA ASP A 167 -16.52 -1.31 -3.66
C ASP A 167 -15.49 -1.36 -4.80
N ARG A 168 -14.90 -0.21 -5.15
CA ARG A 168 -13.82 -0.16 -6.16
C ARG A 168 -12.59 -0.95 -5.73
N VAL A 169 -12.21 -0.87 -4.46
CA VAL A 169 -11.05 -1.61 -3.94
C VAL A 169 -11.35 -3.10 -3.82
N ALA A 170 -12.53 -3.48 -3.36
CA ALA A 170 -12.94 -4.89 -3.31
C ALA A 170 -12.91 -5.52 -4.70
N ASN A 171 -13.45 -4.83 -5.71
CA ASN A 171 -13.41 -5.29 -7.11
C ASN A 171 -11.97 -5.39 -7.65
N MET A 172 -11.13 -4.40 -7.35
CA MET A 172 -9.73 -4.42 -7.77
C MET A 172 -8.92 -5.54 -7.12
N ILE A 173 -9.19 -5.88 -5.86
CA ILE A 173 -8.44 -6.91 -5.13
C ILE A 173 -8.98 -8.32 -5.43
N LEU A 174 -10.30 -8.51 -5.37
CA LEU A 174 -10.90 -9.84 -5.54
C LEU A 174 -11.15 -10.21 -7.00
N GLY A 175 -11.06 -9.26 -7.95
CA GLY A 175 -11.44 -9.50 -9.35
C GLY A 175 -12.92 -9.79 -9.54
N ILE A 176 -13.75 -9.45 -8.54
CA ILE A 176 -15.20 -9.62 -8.60
C ILE A 176 -15.75 -8.44 -9.40
N HIS A 177 -16.21 -8.69 -10.62
CA HIS A 177 -17.01 -7.71 -11.33
C HIS A 177 -18.36 -7.56 -10.59
N PRO A 178 -18.88 -6.33 -10.40
CA PRO A 178 -20.24 -6.17 -9.91
C PRO A 178 -21.17 -6.90 -10.89
N ARG A 179 -22.04 -7.77 -10.37
CA ARG A 179 -23.11 -8.35 -11.18
C ARG A 179 -24.01 -7.18 -11.60
N GLU A 180 -24.13 -6.96 -12.90
CA GLU A 180 -25.10 -6.04 -13.51
C GLU A 180 -26.55 -6.42 -13.14
#